data_AF-A0A2E2SV83-F1
#
_entry.id   AF-A0A2E2SV83-F1
#
_cell.length_a   1.000
_cell.length_b   1.000
_cell.length_c   1.000
_cell.angle_alpha   90.00
_cell.angle_beta   90.00
_cell.angle_gamma   90.00
#
_symmetry.space_group_name_H-M   'P 1'
#
loop_
_entity.id
_entity.type
_entity.pdbx_description
1 polymer ?
#
loop_
_entity_poly.entity_id
_entity_poly.type
_entity_poly.pdbx_seq_one_letter_code
_entity_poly.pdbx_strand_id
1 'polypeptide(L)'
;MKHIRLFEDFLVEGRSAYDGLASKLTKAIFNKWVKSYKGGNDAIYYSDQIQERGLEFDIDATIHIDKKFKGFKVIETTGVDARDTDDEGDYQTPFINIDFGINPEWIPGEWSEVYFYLADVVRHEIEHITQGGAEHGNYRNGKPSEDDDELRAYIKMGILPRAQYLMLPKEVDANLQGLRYEAKKRKEAMIDTVNRYLDTQQKGGTINDEERVIVLDLWRRRAEKIGGIPKF
;
A
#
# COMPACT_ATOMS: atom_id res chain seq x y z
N MET A 1 -3.80 25.36 20.62
CA MET A 1 -3.29 25.04 19.26
C MET A 1 -2.59 23.70 19.34
N LYS A 2 -3.15 22.64 18.74
CA LYS A 2 -2.42 21.37 18.57
C LYS A 2 -1.31 21.65 17.55
N HIS A 3 -0.05 21.43 17.94
CA HIS A 3 1.07 21.48 17.00
C HIS A 3 0.97 20.26 16.09
N ILE A 4 0.78 20.48 14.78
CA ILE A 4 0.95 19.45 13.75
C ILE A 4 2.42 19.03 13.79
N ARG A 5 2.71 17.75 14.04
CA ARG A 5 4.10 17.27 14.06
C ARG A 5 4.63 17.25 12.63
N LEU A 6 5.87 17.72 12.48
CA LEU A 6 6.53 17.73 11.18
C LEU A 6 7.19 16.37 10.95
N PHE A 7 7.41 16.02 9.68
CA PHE A 7 8.11 14.79 9.26
C PHE A 7 9.49 14.55 9.93
N GLU A 8 10.02 15.56 10.62
CA GLU A 8 11.30 15.58 11.32
C GLU A 8 11.28 14.85 12.66
N ASP A 9 10.10 14.56 13.21
CA ASP A 9 9.92 14.02 14.56
C ASP A 9 9.94 12.47 14.64
N PHE A 10 10.35 11.80 13.56
CA PHE A 10 10.05 10.39 13.28
C PHE A 10 11.33 9.52 13.15
N LEU A 11 11.59 8.62 14.12
CA LEU A 11 12.69 7.62 14.17
C LEU A 11 12.38 6.33 13.38
N VAL A 12 13.40 5.65 12.85
CA VAL A 12 13.21 4.63 11.79
C VAL A 12 13.62 3.21 12.17
N GLU A 13 12.79 2.24 11.77
CA GLU A 13 13.10 0.80 11.75
C GLU A 13 14.08 0.40 10.62
N GLY A 14 14.81 -0.70 10.82
CA GLY A 14 15.77 -1.20 9.84
C GLY A 14 15.15 -1.51 8.47
N ARG A 15 15.93 -1.23 7.40
CA ARG A 15 15.69 -1.31 5.93
C ARG A 15 14.71 -2.36 5.36
N SER A 16 14.39 -3.41 6.10
CA SER A 16 13.60 -4.55 5.61
C SER A 16 12.92 -5.36 6.73
N ALA A 17 12.61 -4.73 7.88
CA ALA A 17 12.03 -5.40 9.05
C ALA A 17 10.80 -6.27 8.71
N TYR A 18 9.95 -5.77 7.81
CA TYR A 18 8.70 -6.40 7.39
C TYR A 18 8.73 -7.03 5.99
N ASP A 19 9.85 -7.00 5.26
CA ASP A 19 9.99 -7.68 3.96
C ASP A 19 9.71 -9.18 4.07
N GLY A 20 10.12 -9.79 5.19
CA GLY A 20 9.91 -11.21 5.44
C GLY A 20 8.43 -11.56 5.54
N LEU A 21 7.66 -10.77 6.31
CA LEU A 21 6.22 -10.92 6.44
C LEU A 21 5.51 -10.62 5.13
N ALA A 22 5.81 -9.49 4.48
CA ALA A 22 5.27 -9.15 3.17
C ALA A 22 5.54 -10.28 2.16
N SER A 23 6.73 -10.87 2.16
CA SER A 23 7.05 -11.98 1.25
C SER A 23 6.29 -13.26 1.54
N LYS A 24 5.98 -13.54 2.81
CA LYS A 24 5.18 -14.69 3.21
C LYS A 24 3.73 -14.48 2.74
N LEU A 25 3.15 -13.33 3.02
CA LEU A 25 1.76 -13.00 2.66
C LEU A 25 1.54 -12.90 1.16
N THR A 26 2.37 -12.15 0.41
CA THR A 26 2.29 -12.07 -1.05
C THR A 26 2.32 -13.46 -1.68
N LYS A 27 3.21 -14.35 -1.21
CA LYS A 27 3.29 -15.72 -1.73
C LYS A 27 2.05 -16.55 -1.39
N ALA A 28 1.54 -16.45 -0.17
CA ALA A 28 0.37 -17.21 0.27
C ALA A 28 -0.86 -16.83 -0.56
N ILE A 29 -1.15 -15.53 -0.63
CA ILE A 29 -2.25 -14.94 -1.43
C ILE A 29 -2.10 -15.31 -2.90
N PHE A 30 -0.94 -15.02 -3.51
CA PHE A 30 -0.72 -15.29 -4.92
C PHE A 30 -0.82 -16.77 -5.28
N ASN A 31 -0.25 -17.65 -4.47
CA ASN A 31 -0.34 -19.09 -4.69
C ASN A 31 -1.80 -19.58 -4.60
N LYS A 32 -2.59 -19.02 -3.67
CA LYS A 32 -4.02 -19.32 -3.58
C LYS A 32 -4.72 -18.92 -4.88
N TRP A 33 -4.55 -17.68 -5.33
CA TRP A 33 -5.13 -17.15 -6.56
C TRP A 33 -4.78 -18.01 -7.79
N VAL A 34 -3.49 -18.26 -8.02
CA VAL A 34 -3.03 -19.02 -9.20
C VAL A 34 -3.50 -20.49 -9.15
N LYS A 35 -3.44 -21.16 -8.00
CA LYS A 35 -3.85 -22.58 -7.89
C LYS A 35 -5.35 -22.77 -8.02
N SER A 36 -6.13 -21.81 -7.53
CA SER A 36 -7.58 -21.86 -7.56
C SER A 36 -8.15 -21.53 -8.94
N TYR A 37 -7.51 -20.65 -9.72
CA TYR A 37 -8.02 -20.26 -11.03
C TYR A 37 -8.13 -21.45 -12.00
N LYS A 38 -9.33 -21.67 -12.55
CA LYS A 38 -9.62 -22.75 -13.52
C LYS A 38 -9.96 -22.25 -14.93
N GLY A 39 -9.89 -20.95 -15.18
CA GLY A 39 -10.24 -20.33 -16.46
C GLY A 39 -11.61 -19.64 -16.42
N GLY A 40 -11.76 -18.59 -17.23
CA GLY A 40 -13.02 -17.84 -17.34
C GLY A 40 -13.19 -16.80 -16.23
N ASN A 41 -14.45 -16.46 -15.92
CA ASN A 41 -14.74 -15.54 -14.83
C ASN A 41 -14.63 -16.27 -13.49
N ASP A 42 -14.04 -15.63 -12.50
CA ASP A 42 -13.81 -16.20 -11.16
C ASP A 42 -13.70 -15.09 -10.10
N ALA A 43 -13.87 -15.45 -8.84
CA ALA A 43 -13.56 -14.60 -7.70
C ALA A 43 -12.87 -15.46 -6.66
N ILE A 44 -11.58 -15.21 -6.44
CA ILE A 44 -10.75 -16.07 -5.60
C ILE A 44 -10.33 -15.30 -4.36
N TYR A 45 -10.76 -15.83 -3.21
CA TYR A 45 -10.55 -15.25 -1.90
C TYR A 45 -9.48 -16.00 -1.09
N TYR A 46 -8.70 -15.22 -0.33
CA TYR A 46 -7.75 -15.65 0.68
C TYR A 46 -8.00 -14.84 1.96
N SER A 47 -7.93 -15.49 3.12
CA SER A 47 -7.89 -14.81 4.40
C SER A 47 -6.92 -15.47 5.37
N ASP A 48 -6.39 -14.67 6.30
CA ASP A 48 -5.50 -15.10 7.37
C ASP A 48 -5.54 -14.12 8.54
N GLN A 49 -5.23 -14.61 9.74
CA GLN A 49 -5.02 -13.79 10.94
C GLN A 49 -3.54 -13.80 11.27
N ILE A 50 -2.94 -12.61 11.34
CA ILE A 50 -1.50 -12.44 11.53
C ILE A 50 -1.21 -12.06 12.97
N GLN A 51 -0.39 -12.87 13.63
CA GLN A 51 0.22 -12.54 14.92
C GLN A 51 1.72 -12.87 14.86
N GLU A 52 2.50 -12.04 14.16
CA GLU A 52 3.92 -12.28 13.89
C GLU A 52 4.71 -10.97 13.90
N ARG A 53 5.97 -11.00 14.34
CA ARG A 53 6.87 -9.82 14.36
C ARG A 53 6.33 -8.64 15.16
N GLY A 54 5.57 -8.96 16.22
CA GLY A 54 4.90 -7.98 17.07
C GLY A 54 3.77 -7.23 16.36
N LEU A 55 3.27 -7.76 15.23
CA LEU A 55 2.08 -7.24 14.56
C LEU A 55 0.92 -8.21 14.76
N GLU A 56 -0.26 -7.64 14.99
CA GLU A 56 -1.55 -8.31 15.06
C GLU A 56 -2.53 -7.64 14.08
N PHE A 57 -2.98 -8.37 13.05
CA PHE A 57 -3.98 -7.88 12.10
C PHE A 57 -4.62 -9.01 11.30
N ASP A 58 -5.81 -8.79 10.77
CA ASP A 58 -6.46 -9.66 9.80
C ASP A 58 -6.11 -9.24 8.36
N ILE A 59 -6.03 -10.18 7.43
CA ILE A 59 -5.84 -9.87 6.01
C ILE A 59 -6.83 -10.65 5.15
N ASP A 60 -7.58 -9.91 4.35
CA ASP A 60 -8.50 -10.41 3.35
C ASP A 60 -8.02 -9.99 1.96
N ALA A 61 -7.98 -10.94 1.02
CA ALA A 61 -7.48 -10.68 -0.32
C ALA A 61 -8.30 -11.41 -1.39
N THR A 62 -8.96 -10.64 -2.26
CA THR A 62 -9.75 -11.13 -3.38
C THR A 62 -9.17 -10.69 -4.72
N ILE A 63 -9.09 -11.62 -5.67
CA ILE A 63 -8.93 -11.28 -7.08
C ILE A 63 -10.20 -11.62 -7.85
N HIS A 64 -10.80 -10.61 -8.48
CA HIS A 64 -11.93 -10.72 -9.37
C HIS A 64 -11.42 -10.83 -10.81
N ILE A 65 -11.66 -11.98 -11.42
CA ILE A 65 -11.31 -12.25 -12.81
C ILE A 65 -12.60 -12.13 -13.61
N ASP A 66 -12.75 -11.05 -14.38
CA ASP A 66 -14.00 -10.77 -15.10
C ASP A 66 -13.76 -9.88 -16.32
N LYS A 67 -14.48 -10.15 -17.41
CA LYS A 67 -14.40 -9.37 -18.66
C LYS A 67 -14.81 -7.90 -18.51
N LYS A 68 -15.50 -7.52 -17.42
CA LYS A 68 -15.80 -6.12 -17.09
C LYS A 68 -14.55 -5.28 -16.85
N PHE A 69 -13.45 -5.90 -16.43
CA PHE A 69 -12.17 -5.20 -16.29
C PHE A 69 -11.50 -5.06 -17.65
N LYS A 70 -10.99 -3.87 -17.98
CA LYS A 70 -10.28 -3.62 -19.25
C LYS A 70 -8.83 -4.13 -19.24
N GLY A 71 -8.32 -4.50 -18.08
CA GLY A 71 -6.96 -4.93 -17.80
C GLY A 71 -6.83 -5.19 -16.30
N PHE A 72 -5.64 -5.01 -15.73
CA PHE A 72 -5.43 -5.04 -14.28
C PHE A 72 -5.90 -3.74 -13.60
N LYS A 73 -6.51 -3.85 -12.42
CA LYS A 73 -6.93 -2.72 -11.58
C LYS A 73 -6.84 -3.10 -10.10
N VAL A 74 -6.28 -2.21 -9.27
CA VAL A 74 -6.50 -2.21 -7.82
C VAL A 74 -7.86 -1.54 -7.55
N ILE A 75 -8.76 -2.24 -6.86
CA ILE A 75 -10.13 -1.78 -6.59
C ILE A 75 -10.12 -0.90 -5.35
N GLU A 76 -11.02 0.09 -5.30
CA GLU A 76 -11.10 1.13 -4.26
C GLU A 76 -11.35 0.61 -2.84
N THR A 77 -11.79 -0.65 -2.69
CA THR A 77 -11.94 -1.33 -1.41
C THR A 77 -10.62 -1.86 -0.85
N THR A 78 -9.53 -1.80 -1.63
CA THR A 78 -8.18 -2.06 -1.14
C THR A 78 -7.75 -0.97 -0.16
N GLY A 79 -7.28 -1.36 1.00
CA GLY A 79 -6.79 -0.46 2.03
C GLY A 79 -6.70 -1.15 3.38
N VAL A 80 -6.66 -0.35 4.42
CA VAL A 80 -6.36 -0.78 5.79
C VAL A 80 -7.18 0.01 6.79
N ASP A 81 -7.67 -0.67 7.81
CA ASP A 81 -8.04 -0.03 9.06
C ASP A 81 -7.02 -0.43 10.11
N ALA A 82 -6.18 0.53 10.50
CA ALA A 82 -5.12 0.33 11.48
C ALA A 82 -5.56 0.73 12.90
N ARG A 83 -6.82 1.13 13.12
CA ARG A 83 -7.29 1.64 14.41
C ARG A 83 -7.54 0.50 15.41
N ASP A 84 -7.41 0.81 16.70
CA ASP A 84 -7.73 -0.13 17.79
C ASP A 84 -9.25 -0.24 18.05
N THR A 85 -10.02 0.75 17.60
CA THR A 85 -11.48 0.78 17.73
C THR A 85 -12.15 1.11 16.40
N ASP A 86 -13.34 0.57 16.18
CA ASP A 86 -14.17 0.89 15.02
C ASP A 86 -14.93 2.22 15.19
N ASP A 87 -15.81 2.53 14.24
CA ASP A 87 -16.61 3.76 14.24
C ASP A 87 -17.69 3.79 15.35
N GLU A 88 -18.03 2.63 15.92
CA GLU A 88 -18.94 2.49 17.07
C GLU A 88 -18.19 2.56 18.42
N GLY A 89 -16.86 2.57 18.37
CA GLY A 89 -15.98 2.59 19.53
C GLY A 89 -15.71 1.22 20.12
N ASP A 90 -16.11 0.15 19.44
CA ASP A 90 -15.84 -1.22 19.84
C ASP A 90 -14.42 -1.61 19.45
N TYR A 91 -13.79 -2.43 20.29
CA TYR A 91 -12.43 -2.92 20.05
C TYR A 91 -12.40 -3.77 18.78
N GLN A 92 -11.54 -3.40 17.82
CA GLN A 92 -11.38 -4.12 16.57
C GLN A 92 -9.94 -4.55 16.37
N THR A 93 -9.74 -5.75 15.82
CA THR A 93 -8.44 -6.13 15.29
C THR A 93 -8.18 -5.32 14.01
N PRO A 94 -7.04 -4.63 13.89
CA PRO A 94 -6.63 -3.98 12.65
C PRO A 94 -6.73 -4.94 11.47
N PHE A 95 -7.11 -4.46 10.28
CA PHE A 95 -7.26 -5.34 9.12
C PHE A 95 -6.79 -4.70 7.82
N ILE A 96 -6.35 -5.54 6.90
CA ILE A 96 -5.99 -5.20 5.53
C ILE A 96 -7.00 -5.86 4.60
N ASN A 97 -7.57 -5.09 3.67
CA ASN A 97 -8.31 -5.62 2.54
C ASN A 97 -7.54 -5.38 1.23
N ILE A 98 -7.44 -6.39 0.37
CA ILE A 98 -6.81 -6.32 -0.95
C ILE A 98 -7.79 -6.83 -2.00
N ASP A 99 -8.28 -5.93 -2.84
CA ASP A 99 -9.22 -6.27 -3.90
C ASP A 99 -8.66 -5.92 -5.28
N PHE A 100 -8.35 -6.95 -6.06
CA PHE A 100 -7.81 -6.81 -7.42
C PHE A 100 -8.85 -7.20 -8.46
N GLY A 101 -8.84 -6.51 -9.60
CA GLY A 101 -9.63 -6.81 -10.78
C GLY A 101 -8.74 -7.08 -11.98
N ILE A 102 -9.02 -8.13 -12.75
CA ILE A 102 -8.27 -8.43 -13.97
C ILE A 102 -9.16 -9.04 -15.04
N ASN A 103 -8.89 -8.71 -16.30
CA ASN A 103 -9.54 -9.36 -17.44
C ASN A 103 -9.01 -10.80 -17.61
N PRO A 104 -9.86 -11.83 -17.74
CA PRO A 104 -9.40 -13.21 -17.96
C PRO A 104 -8.51 -13.39 -19.19
N GLU A 105 -8.64 -12.55 -20.22
CA GLU A 105 -7.82 -12.61 -21.45
C GLU A 105 -6.36 -12.22 -21.23
N TRP A 106 -6.07 -11.56 -20.10
CA TRP A 106 -4.70 -11.16 -19.69
C TRP A 106 -3.99 -12.27 -18.92
N ILE A 107 -4.71 -13.33 -18.53
CA ILE A 107 -4.20 -14.47 -17.79
C ILE A 107 -4.00 -15.65 -18.76
N PRO A 108 -2.88 -16.40 -18.69
CA PRO A 108 -1.85 -16.38 -17.66
C PRO A 108 -0.69 -15.39 -17.89
N GLY A 109 -0.67 -14.64 -18.98
CA GLY A 109 0.46 -13.78 -19.36
C GLY A 109 0.84 -12.74 -18.30
N GLU A 110 -0.13 -12.22 -17.57
CA GLU A 110 0.03 -11.10 -16.63
C GLU A 110 0.15 -11.54 -15.16
N TRP A 111 0.22 -12.85 -14.88
CA TRP A 111 0.38 -13.34 -13.50
C TRP A 111 1.62 -12.77 -12.81
N SER A 112 2.71 -12.56 -13.55
CA SER A 112 3.93 -11.95 -13.01
C SER A 112 3.71 -10.49 -12.61
N GLU A 113 2.98 -9.70 -13.42
CA GLU A 113 2.65 -8.32 -13.08
C GLU A 113 1.72 -8.25 -11.87
N VAL A 114 0.70 -9.11 -11.81
CA VAL A 114 -0.18 -9.25 -10.64
C VAL A 114 0.63 -9.54 -9.37
N TYR A 115 1.64 -10.41 -9.44
CA TYR A 115 2.50 -10.70 -8.29
C TYR A 115 3.30 -9.47 -7.82
N PHE A 116 3.82 -8.66 -8.76
CA PHE A 116 4.60 -7.47 -8.40
C PHE A 116 3.73 -6.37 -7.79
N TYR A 117 2.54 -6.12 -8.33
CA TYR A 117 1.59 -5.19 -7.73
C TYR A 117 1.07 -5.70 -6.37
N LEU A 118 0.84 -7.00 -6.22
CA LEU A 118 0.50 -7.57 -4.92
C LEU A 118 1.65 -7.41 -3.92
N ALA A 119 2.90 -7.51 -4.36
CA ALA A 119 4.06 -7.30 -3.49
C ALA A 119 4.11 -5.85 -2.98
N ASP A 120 3.92 -4.87 -3.88
CA ASP A 120 3.81 -3.45 -3.55
C ASP A 120 2.70 -3.22 -2.52
N VAL A 121 1.45 -3.55 -2.87
CA VAL A 121 0.26 -3.33 -2.05
C VAL A 121 0.40 -3.99 -0.68
N VAL A 122 0.77 -5.28 -0.60
CA VAL A 122 0.95 -5.94 0.70
C VAL A 122 1.97 -5.21 1.58
N ARG A 123 3.09 -4.74 1.01
CA ARG A 123 4.09 -4.04 1.82
C ARG A 123 3.65 -2.62 2.19
N HIS A 124 2.92 -1.95 1.31
CA HIS A 124 2.28 -0.65 1.55
C HIS A 124 1.29 -0.75 2.72
N GLU A 125 0.35 -1.69 2.68
CA GLU A 125 -0.66 -1.83 3.73
C GLU A 125 -0.07 -2.26 5.08
N ILE A 126 0.98 -3.10 5.09
CA ILE A 126 1.72 -3.39 6.33
C ILE A 126 2.36 -2.12 6.91
N GLU A 127 2.80 -1.17 6.08
CA GLU A 127 3.32 0.10 6.60
C GLU A 127 2.23 0.88 7.34
N HIS A 128 1.02 0.92 6.80
CA HIS A 128 -0.11 1.54 7.49
C HIS A 128 -0.49 0.84 8.79
N ILE A 129 -0.43 -0.51 8.85
CA ILE A 129 -0.59 -1.23 10.12
C ILE A 129 0.42 -0.72 11.17
N THR A 130 1.68 -0.49 10.78
CA THR A 130 2.71 0.02 11.71
C THR A 130 2.55 1.50 12.10
N GLN A 131 1.66 2.23 11.44
CA GLN A 131 1.35 3.63 11.69
C GLN A 131 0.16 3.82 12.65
N GLY A 132 -0.53 2.74 13.02
CA GLY A 132 -1.67 2.73 13.96
C GLY A 132 -1.62 1.55 14.94
N GLY A 133 -2.74 1.25 15.58
CA GLY A 133 -2.95 0.05 16.39
C GLY A 133 -2.07 0.01 17.63
N ALA A 134 -2.04 1.09 18.41
CA ALA A 134 -1.12 1.22 19.53
C ALA A 134 -1.48 0.25 20.67
N GLU A 135 -2.77 -0.01 20.89
CA GLU A 135 -3.25 -0.95 21.91
C GLU A 135 -2.99 -2.40 21.49
N HIS A 136 -3.06 -2.70 20.19
CA HIS A 136 -2.60 -3.96 19.60
C HIS A 136 -1.07 -4.12 19.54
N GLY A 137 -0.32 -3.08 19.92
CA GLY A 137 1.13 -3.08 19.84
C GLY A 137 1.67 -3.08 18.41
N ASN A 138 0.87 -2.68 17.42
CA ASN A 138 1.28 -2.54 16.02
C ASN A 138 2.11 -1.28 15.78
N TYR A 139 1.77 -0.19 16.47
CA TYR A 139 2.41 1.10 16.25
C TYR A 139 3.93 1.01 16.45
N ARG A 140 4.67 1.65 15.54
CA ARG A 140 6.13 1.75 15.60
C ARG A 140 6.53 3.18 15.84
N ASN A 141 7.25 3.38 16.95
CA ASN A 141 7.67 4.70 17.36
C ASN A 141 8.48 5.37 16.26
N GLY A 142 8.09 6.60 15.94
CA GLY A 142 8.73 7.35 14.88
C GLY A 142 8.11 7.14 13.51
N LYS A 143 6.93 6.54 13.40
CA LYS A 143 6.14 6.56 12.16
C LYS A 143 5.04 7.62 12.19
N PRO A 144 4.65 8.21 11.05
CA PRO A 144 3.52 9.11 10.98
C PRO A 144 2.25 8.40 11.46
N SER A 145 1.62 8.92 12.51
CA SER A 145 0.42 8.34 13.12
C SER A 145 -0.71 9.36 13.29
N GLU A 146 -0.54 10.57 12.74
CA GLU A 146 -1.57 11.59 12.79
C GLU A 146 -2.73 11.17 11.89
N ASP A 147 -3.94 11.36 12.40
CA ASP A 147 -5.16 11.14 11.66
C ASP A 147 -5.25 12.11 10.47
N ASP A 148 -5.43 11.56 9.27
CA ASP A 148 -5.54 12.26 8.01
C ASP A 148 -6.91 12.06 7.33
N ASP A 149 -7.90 11.53 8.04
CA ASP A 149 -9.23 11.19 7.52
C ASP A 149 -9.97 12.42 6.96
N GLU A 150 -9.90 13.56 7.64
CA GLU A 150 -10.48 14.81 7.13
C GLU A 150 -9.84 15.25 5.81
N LEU A 151 -8.51 15.16 5.70
CA LEU A 151 -7.79 15.51 4.47
C LEU A 151 -8.15 14.54 3.34
N ARG A 152 -8.21 13.24 3.63
CA ARG A 152 -8.66 12.20 2.68
C ARG A 152 -10.09 12.48 2.21
N ALA A 153 -10.98 12.87 3.11
CA ALA A 153 -12.36 13.25 2.77
C ALA A 153 -12.38 14.47 1.84
N TYR A 154 -11.63 15.53 2.14
CA TYR A 154 -11.56 16.70 1.27
C TYR A 154 -10.97 16.39 -0.11
N ILE A 155 -9.98 15.51 -0.20
CA ILE A 155 -9.45 15.03 -1.49
C ILE A 155 -10.52 14.25 -2.26
N LYS A 156 -11.23 13.33 -1.59
CA LYS A 156 -12.30 12.52 -2.20
C LYS A 156 -13.46 13.38 -2.72
N MET A 157 -13.80 14.44 -1.99
CA MET A 157 -14.82 15.43 -2.38
C MET A 157 -14.36 16.38 -3.50
N GLY A 158 -13.08 16.36 -3.88
CA GLY A 158 -12.50 17.28 -4.86
C GLY A 158 -12.31 18.71 -4.36
N ILE A 159 -12.36 18.92 -3.03
CA ILE A 159 -12.08 20.20 -2.37
C ILE A 159 -10.57 20.49 -2.39
N LEU A 160 -9.76 19.43 -2.28
CA LEU A 160 -8.31 19.47 -2.41
C LEU A 160 -7.85 18.72 -3.67
N PRO A 161 -6.71 19.12 -4.29
CA PRO A 161 -6.14 18.41 -5.42
C PRO A 161 -5.85 16.93 -5.10
N ARG A 162 -6.11 16.03 -6.05
CA ARG A 162 -5.85 14.58 -5.91
C ARG A 162 -4.38 14.28 -5.63
N ALA A 163 -3.46 15.08 -6.16
CA ALA A 163 -2.03 15.00 -5.90
C ALA A 163 -1.68 15.04 -4.41
N GLN A 164 -2.50 15.70 -3.58
CA GLN A 164 -2.25 15.79 -2.13
C GLN A 164 -2.29 14.44 -1.43
N TYR A 165 -3.02 13.47 -1.99
CA TYR A 165 -3.03 12.10 -1.46
C TYR A 165 -1.60 11.51 -1.44
N LEU A 166 -0.83 11.70 -2.52
CA LEU A 166 0.55 11.22 -2.63
C LEU A 166 1.54 11.96 -1.72
N MET A 167 1.09 13.03 -1.04
CA MET A 167 1.90 13.87 -0.16
C MET A 167 1.51 13.71 1.32
N LEU A 168 0.47 12.95 1.64
CA LEU A 168 0.08 12.68 3.02
C LEU A 168 1.19 11.91 3.75
N PRO A 169 1.54 12.25 5.00
CA PRO A 169 2.66 11.62 5.69
C PRO A 169 2.62 10.10 5.75
N LYS A 170 1.45 9.54 6.04
CA LYS A 170 1.22 8.10 6.09
C LYS A 170 1.43 7.46 4.71
N GLU A 171 0.86 8.06 3.67
CA GLU A 171 0.96 7.60 2.28
C GLU A 171 2.38 7.68 1.72
N VAL A 172 3.14 8.73 2.04
CA VAL A 172 4.53 8.86 1.56
C VAL A 172 5.38 7.68 2.07
N ASP A 173 5.29 7.37 3.36
CA ASP A 173 6.02 6.25 3.95
C ASP A 173 5.57 4.91 3.37
N ALA A 174 4.26 4.70 3.25
CA ALA A 174 3.68 3.48 2.70
C ALA A 174 4.07 3.25 1.24
N ASN A 175 3.95 4.28 0.39
CA ASN A 175 4.37 4.22 -1.02
C ASN A 175 5.88 3.97 -1.16
N LEU A 176 6.73 4.66 -0.38
CA LEU A 176 8.17 4.44 -0.44
C LEU A 176 8.55 3.00 -0.08
N GLN A 177 7.90 2.41 0.92
CA GLN A 177 8.17 1.04 1.36
C GLN A 177 7.64 0.00 0.37
N GLY A 178 6.43 0.20 -0.15
CA GLY A 178 5.81 -0.64 -1.17
C GLY A 178 6.64 -0.67 -2.46
N LEU A 179 6.90 0.49 -3.06
CA LEU A 179 7.63 0.61 -4.32
C LEU A 179 9.07 0.10 -4.21
N ARG A 180 9.73 0.34 -3.07
CA ARG A 180 11.07 -0.20 -2.82
C ARG A 180 11.08 -1.71 -2.71
N TYR A 181 10.01 -2.31 -2.20
CA TYR A 181 9.86 -3.74 -2.12
C TYR A 181 9.49 -4.36 -3.48
N GLU A 182 8.63 -3.72 -4.26
CA GLU A 182 8.37 -4.08 -5.67
C GLU A 182 9.65 -4.05 -6.50
N ALA A 183 10.42 -2.95 -6.44
CA ALA A 183 11.70 -2.82 -7.14
C ALA A 183 12.65 -3.97 -6.80
N LYS A 184 12.73 -4.34 -5.52
CA LYS A 184 13.52 -5.49 -5.04
C LYS A 184 13.01 -6.82 -5.61
N LYS A 185 11.69 -7.01 -5.78
CA LYS A 185 11.13 -8.25 -6.37
C LYS A 185 11.36 -8.32 -7.87
N ARG A 186 11.22 -7.21 -8.56
CA ARG A 186 11.51 -7.07 -10.00
C ARG A 186 13.01 -7.13 -10.31
N LYS A 187 13.86 -6.86 -9.30
CA LYS A 187 15.32 -6.71 -9.43
C LYS A 187 15.69 -5.55 -10.36
N GLU A 188 14.96 -4.45 -10.24
CA GLU A 188 15.18 -3.22 -11.00
C GLU A 188 15.61 -2.07 -10.10
N ALA A 189 15.98 -0.93 -10.71
CA ALA A 189 16.30 0.26 -9.96
C ALA A 189 15.02 0.87 -9.36
N MET A 190 15.11 1.45 -8.16
CA MET A 190 13.96 2.09 -7.50
C MET A 190 13.30 3.16 -8.38
N ILE A 191 14.09 3.90 -9.15
CA ILE A 191 13.59 4.94 -10.06
C ILE A 191 12.66 4.38 -11.15
N ASP A 192 12.90 3.15 -11.63
CA ASP A 192 12.07 2.54 -12.66
C ASP A 192 10.68 2.21 -12.12
N THR A 193 10.62 1.68 -10.90
CA THR A 193 9.36 1.38 -10.20
C THR A 193 8.61 2.65 -9.80
N VAL A 194 9.30 3.66 -9.26
CA VAL A 194 8.71 4.97 -8.93
C VAL A 194 8.13 5.63 -10.17
N ASN A 195 8.88 5.65 -11.28
CA ASN A 195 8.38 6.23 -12.52
C ASN A 195 7.17 5.48 -13.04
N ARG A 196 7.21 4.13 -13.04
CA ARG A 196 6.08 3.29 -13.44
C ARG A 196 4.83 3.63 -12.65
N TYR A 197 4.94 3.76 -11.32
CA TYR A 197 3.82 4.14 -10.46
C TYR A 197 3.29 5.53 -10.82
N LEU A 198 4.16 6.56 -10.84
CA LEU A 198 3.73 7.93 -11.13
C LEU A 198 3.17 8.10 -12.55
N ASP A 199 3.63 7.31 -13.52
CA ASP A 199 3.06 7.28 -14.86
C ASP A 199 1.60 6.79 -14.86
N THR A 200 1.26 5.82 -13.98
CA THR A 200 -0.14 5.41 -13.81
C THR A 200 -0.99 6.50 -13.18
N GLN A 201 -0.45 7.21 -12.18
CA GLN A 201 -1.13 8.35 -11.53
C GLN A 201 -1.37 9.49 -12.53
N GLN A 202 -0.39 9.79 -13.37
CA GLN A 202 -0.51 10.83 -14.40
C GLN A 202 -1.49 10.45 -15.50
N LYS A 203 -1.43 9.20 -16.01
CA LYS A 203 -2.42 8.69 -16.98
C LYS A 203 -3.84 8.67 -16.42
N GLY A 204 -3.98 8.45 -15.11
CA GLY A 204 -5.25 8.51 -14.39
C GLY A 204 -5.76 9.93 -14.10
N GLY A 205 -4.97 10.96 -14.42
CA GLY A 205 -5.30 12.35 -14.12
C GLY A 205 -5.24 12.68 -12.62
N THR A 206 -4.55 11.87 -11.81
CA THR A 206 -4.31 12.13 -10.38
C THR A 206 -3.31 13.27 -10.19
N ILE A 207 -2.28 13.32 -11.04
CA ILE A 207 -1.21 14.32 -11.04
C ILE A 207 -0.89 14.82 -12.45
N ASN A 208 -0.40 16.05 -12.55
CA ASN A 208 0.23 16.61 -13.75
C ASN A 208 1.77 16.63 -13.66
N ASP A 209 2.45 17.15 -14.69
CA ASP A 209 3.92 17.18 -14.76
C ASP A 209 4.56 18.02 -13.64
N GLU A 210 3.95 19.14 -13.24
CA GLU A 210 4.45 19.99 -12.14
C GLU A 210 4.26 19.31 -10.79
N GLU A 211 3.08 18.72 -10.55
CA GLU A 211 2.78 17.97 -9.34
C GLU A 211 3.68 16.73 -9.20
N ARG A 212 4.02 16.07 -10.31
CA ARG A 212 4.97 14.95 -10.31
C ARG A 212 6.33 15.35 -9.76
N VAL A 213 6.85 16.53 -10.15
CA VAL A 213 8.14 17.03 -9.63
C VAL A 213 8.06 17.26 -8.13
N ILE A 214 6.96 17.88 -7.66
CA ILE A 214 6.74 18.14 -6.23
C ILE A 214 6.68 16.84 -5.42
N VAL A 215 5.95 15.84 -5.92
CA VAL A 215 5.84 14.51 -5.29
C VAL A 215 7.22 13.84 -5.24
N LEU A 216 7.97 13.84 -6.34
CA LEU A 216 9.31 13.25 -6.39
C LEU A 216 10.28 13.92 -5.40
N ASP A 217 10.27 15.24 -5.31
CA ASP A 217 11.15 15.98 -4.40
C ASP A 217 10.76 15.76 -2.93
N LEU A 218 9.47 15.62 -2.63
CA LEU A 218 9.01 15.22 -1.31
C LEU A 218 9.47 13.81 -0.97
N TRP A 219 9.23 12.85 -1.86
CA TRP A 219 9.54 11.44 -1.67
C TRP A 219 11.04 11.20 -1.52
N ARG A 220 11.90 11.89 -2.30
CA ARG A 220 13.36 11.83 -2.16
C ARG A 220 13.83 12.31 -0.79
N ARG A 221 13.35 13.48 -0.35
CA ARG A 221 13.67 14.01 0.99
C ARG A 221 13.21 13.08 2.09
N ARG A 222 12.04 12.45 1.95
CA ARG A 222 11.55 11.50 2.95
C ARG A 222 12.31 10.18 2.92
N ALA A 223 12.65 9.67 1.74
CA ALA A 223 13.45 8.45 1.57
C ALA A 223 14.83 8.55 2.26
N GLU A 224 15.48 9.72 2.20
CA GLU A 224 16.72 9.99 2.93
C GLU A 224 16.54 9.92 4.45
N LYS A 225 15.42 10.44 4.97
CA LYS A 225 15.10 10.43 6.40
C LYS A 225 14.73 9.04 6.92
N ILE A 226 13.93 8.27 6.18
CA ILE A 226 13.62 6.87 6.49
C ILE A 226 14.92 6.07 6.50
N GLY A 227 15.80 6.28 5.52
CA GLY A 227 17.00 5.47 5.39
C GLY A 227 16.69 4.05 4.92
N GLY A 228 17.66 3.41 4.27
CA GLY A 228 17.45 2.09 3.67
C GLY A 228 16.62 2.08 2.37
N ILE A 229 15.94 3.17 2.01
CA ILE A 229 15.39 3.33 0.67
C ILE A 229 16.53 3.67 -0.31
N PRO A 230 16.71 2.92 -1.42
CA PRO A 230 17.69 3.28 -2.46
C PRO A 230 17.43 4.70 -3.00
N LYS A 231 18.48 5.40 -3.43
CA LYS A 231 18.33 6.70 -4.11
C LYS A 231 17.65 6.52 -5.47
N PHE A 232 16.83 7.48 -5.85
CA PHE A 232 16.10 7.58 -7.12
C PHE A 232 15.86 9.06 -7.46
#